data_AF-A0A829H1V6-F1
#
_entry.id   AF-A0A829H1V6-F1
#
_cell.length_a   1.000
_cell.length_b   1.000
_cell.length_c   1.000
_cell.angle_alpha   90.00
_cell.angle_beta   90.00
_cell.angle_gamma   90.00
#
_symmetry.space_group_name_H-M   'P 1'
#
loop_
_entity.id
_entity.type
_entity.pdbx_description
1 polymer ?
#
loop_
_entity_poly.entity_id
_entity_poly.type
_entity_poly.pdbx_seq_one_letter_code
_entity_poly.pdbx_strand_id
1 'polypeptide(L)'
;MAFENKQEKYITEYVNKHIESNEQLDKLKLFSFIENKKDRESLLEQFKYTRIIYKFLEGTQAKDSLLHAEIKIQIILYLSIIEYCCDYLISNQFKNTKVVKETMKSAGLKKMNLQPNLLNQVARSLNRDQDDLVISVKIQDTSTKNLSKIRFSDKIDCIGNTLIELDKEKNYNEKKVNRRKNRRSKVLKGIKTLIYYRNNIHLSHELTNNKHATLKDSKRAYKCTKNFSAMINNFV
;
A
#
# COMPACT_ATOMS: atom_id res chain seq x y z
N MET A 1 -15.92 3.90 -36.42
CA MET A 1 -15.51 3.40 -35.09
C MET A 1 -14.65 2.16 -35.28
N ALA A 2 -13.77 1.85 -34.33
CA ALA A 2 -12.81 0.74 -34.46
C ALA A 2 -13.43 -0.66 -34.25
N PHE A 3 -14.59 -0.74 -33.59
CA PHE A 3 -15.36 -1.97 -33.42
C PHE A 3 -16.70 -1.86 -34.13
N GLU A 4 -17.23 -3.00 -34.58
CA GLU A 4 -18.62 -3.10 -35.04
C GLU A 4 -19.58 -3.05 -33.85
N ASN A 5 -20.80 -2.51 -34.06
CA ASN A 5 -21.81 -2.37 -33.00
C ASN A 5 -22.08 -3.66 -32.21
N LYS A 6 -22.02 -4.83 -32.89
CA LYS A 6 -22.22 -6.13 -32.25
C LYS A 6 -21.08 -6.50 -31.30
N GLN A 7 -19.84 -6.17 -31.67
CA GLN A 7 -18.65 -6.43 -30.85
C GLN A 7 -18.61 -5.50 -29.64
N GLU A 8 -18.92 -4.22 -29.84
CA GLU A 8 -19.03 -3.23 -28.76
C GLU A 8 -20.05 -3.66 -27.70
N LYS A 9 -21.24 -4.08 -28.14
CA LYS A 9 -22.30 -4.57 -27.25
C LYS A 9 -21.84 -5.79 -26.46
N TYR A 10 -21.21 -6.77 -27.11
CA TYR A 10 -20.71 -7.97 -26.45
C TYR A 10 -19.65 -7.67 -25.38
N ILE A 11 -18.67 -6.82 -25.69
CA ILE A 11 -17.61 -6.42 -24.76
C ILE A 11 -18.22 -5.68 -23.57
N THR A 12 -19.14 -4.75 -23.83
CA THR A 12 -19.81 -3.95 -22.80
C THR A 12 -20.63 -4.84 -21.84
N GLU A 13 -21.39 -5.79 -22.38
CA GLU A 13 -22.15 -6.77 -21.58
C GLU A 13 -21.23 -7.64 -20.72
N TYR A 14 -20.11 -8.13 -21.29
CA TYR A 14 -19.12 -8.92 -20.55
C TYR A 14 -18.52 -8.12 -19.38
N VAL A 15 -18.06 -6.89 -19.64
CA VAL A 15 -17.47 -6.03 -18.63
C VAL A 15 -18.48 -5.73 -17.51
N ASN A 16 -19.67 -5.27 -17.87
CA ASN A 16 -20.71 -4.86 -16.91
C ASN A 16 -21.16 -6.00 -15.99
N LYS A 17 -21.20 -7.24 -16.49
CA LYS A 17 -21.51 -8.44 -15.67
C LYS A 17 -20.50 -8.65 -14.53
N HIS A 18 -19.31 -8.08 -14.64
CA HIS A 18 -18.21 -8.28 -13.71
C HIS A 18 -17.89 -7.07 -12.82
N ILE A 19 -18.61 -5.97 -12.98
CA ILE A 19 -18.49 -4.77 -12.14
C ILE A 19 -19.53 -4.85 -11.03
N GLU A 20 -19.13 -4.53 -9.80
CA GLU A 20 -20.08 -4.44 -8.70
C GLU A 20 -21.10 -3.31 -8.92
N SER A 21 -22.39 -3.63 -8.75
CA SER A 21 -23.45 -2.63 -8.73
C SER A 21 -23.33 -1.72 -7.50
N ASN A 22 -23.98 -0.54 -7.54
CA ASN A 22 -24.02 0.37 -6.38
C ASN A 22 -24.53 -0.35 -5.13
N GLU A 23 -25.62 -1.12 -5.26
CA GLU A 23 -26.16 -1.91 -4.14
C GLU A 23 -25.16 -2.93 -3.58
N GLN A 24 -24.36 -3.58 -4.45
CA GLN A 24 -23.33 -4.51 -4.00
C GLN A 24 -22.21 -3.79 -3.26
N LEU A 25 -21.79 -2.62 -3.74
CA LEU A 25 -20.77 -1.81 -3.08
C LEU A 25 -21.25 -1.29 -1.73
N ASP A 26 -22.51 -0.87 -1.62
CA ASP A 26 -23.15 -0.46 -0.38
C ASP A 26 -23.20 -1.62 0.63
N LYS A 27 -23.59 -2.83 0.18
CA LYS A 27 -23.58 -4.05 1.02
C LYS A 27 -22.17 -4.41 1.49
N LEU A 28 -21.16 -4.25 0.65
CA LEU A 28 -19.75 -4.47 1.01
C LEU A 28 -19.20 -3.38 1.93
N LYS A 29 -19.90 -2.25 2.07
CA LYS A 29 -19.48 -1.06 2.80
C LYS A 29 -18.07 -0.61 2.42
N LEU A 30 -17.67 -0.76 1.16
CA LEU A 30 -16.30 -0.43 0.76
C LEU A 30 -15.98 1.03 1.09
N PHE A 31 -14.83 1.24 1.73
CA PHE A 31 -14.32 2.52 2.18
C PHE A 31 -15.27 3.30 3.11
N SER A 32 -16.20 2.64 3.82
CA SER A 32 -17.12 3.33 4.73
C SER A 32 -16.45 4.06 5.89
N PHE A 33 -15.20 3.70 6.23
CA PHE A 33 -14.37 4.44 7.18
C PHE A 33 -13.94 5.82 6.66
N ILE A 34 -14.12 6.14 5.37
CA ILE A 34 -13.90 7.50 4.85
C ILE A 34 -15.17 8.33 5.12
N GLU A 35 -15.04 9.33 6.00
CA GLU A 35 -16.15 10.19 6.42
C GLU A 35 -16.58 11.16 5.32
N ASN A 36 -15.61 11.72 4.58
CA ASN A 36 -15.89 12.61 3.47
C ASN A 36 -16.57 11.84 2.33
N LYS A 37 -17.84 12.16 2.08
CA LYS A 37 -18.65 11.49 1.06
C LYS A 37 -18.03 11.60 -0.35
N LYS A 38 -17.51 12.76 -0.73
CA LYS A 38 -16.91 13.01 -2.06
C LYS A 38 -15.65 12.17 -2.26
N ASP A 39 -14.79 12.10 -1.25
CA ASP A 39 -13.57 11.28 -1.30
C ASP A 39 -13.92 9.79 -1.38
N ARG A 40 -14.93 9.36 -0.62
CA ARG A 40 -15.42 7.98 -0.66
C ARG A 40 -16.00 7.62 -2.02
N GLU A 41 -16.84 8.47 -2.60
CA GLU A 41 -17.41 8.28 -3.94
C GLU A 41 -16.30 8.19 -4.99
N SER A 42 -15.30 9.08 -4.90
CA SER A 42 -14.12 9.05 -5.76
C SER A 42 -13.39 7.71 -5.67
N LEU A 43 -13.12 7.20 -4.47
CA LEU A 43 -12.48 5.89 -4.28
C LEU A 43 -13.30 4.72 -4.84
N LEU A 44 -14.64 4.77 -4.71
CA LEU A 44 -15.53 3.75 -5.27
C LEU A 44 -15.52 3.79 -6.80
N GLU A 45 -15.50 4.99 -7.41
CA GLU A 45 -15.32 5.14 -8.85
C GLU A 45 -13.96 4.61 -9.30
N GLN A 46 -12.88 4.92 -8.58
CA GLN A 46 -11.56 4.36 -8.86
C GLN A 46 -11.53 2.84 -8.82
N PHE A 47 -12.18 2.27 -7.81
CA PHE A 47 -12.31 0.84 -7.68
C PHE A 47 -13.06 0.22 -8.88
N LYS A 48 -14.14 0.85 -9.33
CA LYS A 48 -14.94 0.41 -10.48
C LYS A 48 -14.18 0.54 -11.80
N TYR A 49 -13.62 1.70 -12.14
CA TYR A 49 -12.96 1.85 -13.44
C TYR A 49 -11.70 0.98 -13.54
N THR A 50 -11.00 0.74 -12.42
CA THR A 50 -9.88 -0.23 -12.41
C THR A 50 -10.37 -1.63 -12.77
N ARG A 51 -11.56 -2.01 -12.28
CA ARG A 51 -12.20 -3.28 -12.59
C ARG A 51 -12.66 -3.35 -14.05
N ILE A 52 -13.20 -2.24 -14.58
CA ILE A 52 -13.59 -2.09 -15.99
C ILE A 52 -12.38 -2.31 -16.90
N ILE A 53 -11.26 -1.63 -16.66
CA ILE A 53 -10.04 -1.76 -17.48
C ILE A 53 -9.55 -3.21 -17.48
N TYR A 54 -9.46 -3.83 -16.30
CA TYR A 54 -9.07 -5.25 -16.20
C TYR A 54 -9.99 -6.16 -17.00
N LYS A 55 -11.32 -6.01 -16.84
CA LYS A 55 -12.30 -6.86 -17.52
C LYS A 55 -12.36 -6.62 -19.02
N PHE A 56 -12.10 -5.40 -19.45
CA PHE A 56 -11.98 -5.08 -20.87
C PHE A 56 -10.78 -5.81 -21.48
N LEU A 57 -9.59 -5.70 -20.88
CA LEU A 57 -8.37 -6.38 -21.36
C LEU A 57 -8.48 -7.90 -21.29
N GLU A 58 -9.11 -8.44 -20.25
CA GLU A 58 -9.41 -9.87 -20.15
C GLU A 58 -10.37 -10.32 -21.27
N GLY A 59 -11.41 -9.52 -21.55
CA GLY A 59 -12.41 -9.81 -22.59
C GLY A 59 -11.85 -9.74 -24.02
N THR A 60 -10.87 -8.88 -24.27
CA THR A 60 -10.13 -8.83 -25.54
C THR A 60 -9.01 -9.88 -25.63
N GLN A 61 -8.89 -10.75 -24.63
CA GLN A 61 -7.88 -11.80 -24.55
C GLN A 61 -6.46 -11.24 -24.67
N ALA A 62 -6.14 -10.21 -23.89
CA ALA A 62 -4.82 -9.60 -23.84
C ALA A 62 -3.69 -10.64 -23.74
N LYS A 63 -2.71 -10.55 -24.63
CA LYS A 63 -1.49 -11.38 -24.68
C LYS A 63 -0.25 -10.51 -24.70
N ASP A 64 0.90 -11.11 -24.38
CA ASP A 64 2.22 -10.49 -24.46
C ASP A 64 2.26 -9.10 -23.81
N SER A 65 2.56 -8.06 -24.59
CA SER A 65 2.64 -6.67 -24.13
C SER A 65 1.32 -6.15 -23.53
N LEU A 66 0.16 -6.54 -24.07
CA LEU A 66 -1.14 -6.13 -23.52
C LEU A 66 -1.40 -6.78 -22.16
N LEU A 67 -1.04 -8.06 -22.00
CA LEU A 67 -1.17 -8.75 -20.72
C LEU A 67 -0.23 -8.12 -19.66
N HIS A 68 0.99 -7.75 -20.06
CA HIS A 68 1.91 -7.04 -19.18
C HIS A 68 1.34 -5.68 -18.74
N ALA A 69 0.78 -4.92 -19.68
CA ALA A 69 0.12 -3.65 -19.38
C ALA A 69 -1.07 -3.84 -18.44
N GLU A 70 -1.92 -4.85 -18.67
CA GLU A 70 -3.04 -5.21 -17.79
C GLU A 70 -2.57 -5.41 -16.35
N ILE A 71 -1.56 -6.27 -16.15
CA ILE A 71 -1.04 -6.62 -14.84
C ILE A 71 -0.52 -5.38 -14.11
N LYS A 72 0.27 -4.56 -14.81
CA LYS A 72 0.88 -3.35 -14.25
C LYS A 72 -0.15 -2.31 -13.84
N ILE A 73 -1.04 -1.96 -14.76
CA ILE A 73 -2.06 -0.93 -14.54
C ILE A 73 -2.95 -1.33 -13.37
N GLN A 74 -3.38 -2.60 -13.33
CA GLN A 74 -4.24 -3.10 -12.25
C GLN A 74 -3.53 -3.03 -10.88
N ILE A 75 -2.25 -3.40 -10.80
CA ILE A 75 -1.48 -3.31 -9.54
C ILE A 75 -1.33 -1.85 -9.11
N ILE A 76 -0.96 -0.94 -10.02
CA ILE A 76 -0.79 0.49 -9.71
C ILE A 76 -2.09 1.06 -9.17
N LEU A 77 -3.18 0.93 -9.92
CA LEU A 77 -4.45 1.60 -9.59
C LEU A 77 -5.02 1.11 -8.26
N TYR A 78 -5.05 -0.20 -8.01
CA TYR A 78 -5.54 -0.72 -6.74
C TYR A 78 -4.64 -0.36 -5.55
N LEU A 79 -3.32 -0.27 -5.74
CA LEU A 79 -2.41 0.16 -4.68
C LEU A 79 -2.50 1.66 -4.40
N SER A 80 -2.76 2.49 -5.40
CA SER A 80 -3.02 3.93 -5.19
C SER A 80 -4.25 4.16 -4.30
N ILE A 81 -5.31 3.38 -4.49
CA ILE A 81 -6.50 3.40 -3.61
C ILE A 81 -6.11 3.07 -2.17
N ILE A 82 -5.34 1.99 -1.96
CA ILE A 82 -4.92 1.57 -0.61
C ILE A 82 -3.98 2.62 0.02
N GLU A 83 -3.07 3.20 -0.76
CA GLU A 83 -2.15 4.24 -0.29
C GLU A 83 -2.91 5.47 0.19
N TYR A 84 -3.87 5.94 -0.59
CA TYR A 84 -4.76 7.03 -0.18
C TYR A 84 -5.52 6.70 1.11
N CYS A 85 -6.06 5.48 1.21
CA CYS A 85 -6.75 5.05 2.44
C CYS A 85 -5.82 5.06 3.65
N CYS A 86 -4.56 4.63 3.49
CA CYS A 86 -3.56 4.71 4.56
C CYS A 86 -3.30 6.16 4.96
N ASP A 87 -3.18 7.06 3.97
CA ASP A 87 -2.92 8.47 4.24
C ASP A 87 -4.07 9.13 4.99
N TYR A 88 -5.31 8.83 4.59
CA TYR A 88 -6.51 9.28 5.29
C TYR A 88 -6.54 8.75 6.73
N LEU A 89 -6.30 7.45 6.93
CA LEU A 89 -6.33 6.82 8.25
C LEU A 89 -5.29 7.42 9.19
N ILE A 90 -4.05 7.59 8.72
CA ILE A 90 -2.95 8.17 9.51
C ILE A 90 -3.24 9.64 9.86
N SER A 91 -3.79 10.40 8.92
CA SER A 91 -4.01 11.84 9.10
C SER A 91 -5.24 12.18 9.93
N ASN A 92 -6.25 11.30 9.93
CA ASN A 92 -7.55 11.56 10.56
C ASN A 92 -7.79 10.58 11.71
N GLN A 93 -8.23 9.36 11.41
CA GLN A 93 -8.77 8.42 12.40
C GLN A 93 -7.75 7.93 13.43
N PHE A 94 -6.49 7.75 13.01
CA PHE A 94 -5.43 7.20 13.84
C PHE A 94 -4.41 8.24 14.31
N LYS A 95 -4.62 9.51 13.97
CA LYS A 95 -3.70 10.63 14.24
C LYS A 95 -3.17 10.66 15.69
N ASN A 96 -4.02 10.32 16.66
CA ASN A 96 -3.71 10.44 18.07
C ASN A 96 -3.06 9.21 18.71
N THR A 97 -3.00 8.09 17.99
CA THR A 97 -2.41 6.83 18.46
C THR A 97 -0.90 6.98 18.63
N LYS A 98 -0.32 6.25 19.61
CA LYS A 98 1.11 6.33 19.89
C LYS A 98 1.92 5.87 18.68
N VAL A 99 1.49 4.78 18.04
CA VAL A 99 2.15 4.24 16.84
C VAL A 99 2.21 5.28 15.71
N VAL A 100 1.11 6.00 15.44
CA VAL A 100 1.11 7.05 14.39
C VAL A 100 2.03 8.20 14.78
N LYS A 101 1.93 8.70 16.01
CA LYS A 101 2.81 9.79 16.49
C LYS A 101 4.29 9.42 16.35
N GLU A 102 4.66 8.19 16.71
CA GLU A 102 6.04 7.70 16.57
C GLU A 102 6.47 7.56 15.11
N THR A 103 5.59 7.05 14.25
CA THR A 103 5.86 6.93 12.80
C THR A 103 6.06 8.30 12.16
N MET A 104 5.30 9.30 12.61
CA MET A 104 5.36 10.68 12.11
C MET A 104 6.52 11.49 12.67
N LYS A 105 7.26 11.01 13.67
CA LYS A 105 8.43 11.76 14.21
C LYS A 105 9.53 11.87 13.17
N SER A 106 10.05 13.08 12.99
CA SER A 106 11.31 13.32 12.30
C SER A 106 12.46 12.73 13.11
N ALA A 107 13.30 11.93 12.45
CA ALA A 107 14.58 11.57 12.99
C ALA A 107 15.61 12.11 12.02
N GLY A 108 16.30 13.16 12.43
CA GLY A 108 17.45 13.69 11.71
C GLY A 108 18.69 12.88 12.06
N LEU A 109 19.58 12.72 11.10
CA LEU A 109 20.96 12.37 11.38
C LEU A 109 21.74 13.67 11.42
N LYS A 110 22.32 14.01 12.57
CA LYS A 110 23.28 15.11 12.65
C LYS A 110 24.67 14.50 12.57
N LYS A 111 25.45 14.95 11.59
CA LYS A 111 26.86 14.57 11.49
C LYS A 111 27.55 14.95 12.80
N MET A 112 28.24 13.99 13.39
CA MET A 112 29.02 14.20 14.59
C MET A 112 30.49 14.16 14.20
N ASN A 113 31.22 15.19 14.61
CA ASN A 113 32.67 15.16 14.51
C ASN A 113 33.18 14.36 15.71
N LEU A 114 33.84 13.24 15.45
CA LEU A 114 34.54 12.48 16.47
C LEU A 114 36.00 12.88 16.54
N GLN A 115 36.60 12.66 17.70
CA GLN A 115 38.04 12.83 17.86
C GLN A 115 38.78 11.89 16.89
N PRO A 116 39.86 12.36 16.22
CA PRO A 116 40.57 11.57 15.21
C PRO A 116 41.01 10.19 15.69
N ASN A 117 41.44 10.07 16.95
CA ASN A 117 41.85 8.79 17.53
C ASN A 117 40.70 7.78 17.61
N LEU A 118 39.49 8.24 17.96
CA LEU A 118 38.31 7.36 18.03
C LEU A 118 37.81 7.01 16.63
N LEU A 119 37.85 7.97 15.69
CA LEU A 119 37.49 7.72 14.29
C LEU A 119 38.43 6.68 13.66
N ASN A 120 39.75 6.78 13.92
CA ASN A 120 40.75 5.82 13.47
C ASN A 120 40.53 4.41 14.04
N GLN A 121 40.10 4.30 15.31
CA GLN A 121 39.76 3.00 15.90
C GLN A 121 38.54 2.37 15.23
N VAL A 122 37.52 3.18 14.92
CA VAL A 122 36.32 2.71 14.20
C VAL A 122 36.64 2.35 12.74
N ALA A 123 37.47 3.13 12.06
CA ALA A 123 37.93 2.86 10.70
C ALA A 123 38.69 1.53 10.62
N ARG A 124 39.64 1.31 11.53
CA ARG A 124 40.39 0.05 11.62
C ARG A 124 39.49 -1.16 11.90
N SER A 125 38.51 -1.05 12.80
CA SER A 125 37.60 -2.17 13.11
C SER A 125 36.67 -2.53 11.96
N LEU A 126 36.34 -1.56 11.10
CA LEU A 126 35.53 -1.76 9.89
C LEU A 126 36.37 -2.08 8.65
N ASN A 127 37.70 -2.11 8.78
CA ASN A 127 38.66 -2.28 7.69
C ASN A 127 38.41 -1.31 6.53
N ARG A 128 38.21 -0.03 6.86
CA ARG A 128 38.00 1.08 5.91
C ARG A 128 38.87 2.27 6.25
N ASP A 129 39.01 3.20 5.29
CA ASP A 129 39.65 4.48 5.54
C ASP A 129 38.75 5.38 6.42
N GLN A 130 39.36 6.27 7.19
CA GLN A 130 38.64 7.25 8.00
C GLN A 130 37.80 8.22 7.15
N ASP A 131 38.26 8.52 5.93
CA ASP A 131 37.58 9.43 5.01
C ASP A 131 36.34 8.78 4.37
N ASP A 132 36.25 7.45 4.39
CA ASP A 132 35.08 6.69 3.95
C ASP A 132 33.95 6.66 5.01
N LEU A 133 34.18 7.22 6.20
CA LEU A 133 33.26 7.14 7.32
C LEU A 133 32.53 8.47 7.59
N VAL A 134 31.20 8.39 7.53
CA VAL A 134 30.32 9.45 8.04
C VAL A 134 29.64 8.94 9.31
N ILE A 135 30.04 9.48 10.46
CA ILE A 135 29.39 9.16 11.73
C ILE A 135 28.32 10.21 12.03
N SER A 136 27.11 9.73 12.31
CA SER A 136 25.97 10.57 12.61
C SER A 136 25.23 10.07 13.83
N VAL A 137 24.76 11.00 14.65
CA VAL A 137 23.90 10.68 15.79
C VAL A 137 22.46 10.93 15.39
N LYS A 138 21.59 10.00 15.75
CA LYS A 138 20.14 10.16 15.59
C LYS A 138 19.66 11.20 16.59
N ILE A 139 19.28 12.36 16.08
CA ILE A 139 18.58 13.36 16.89
C ILE A 139 17.09 13.04 16.80
N GLN A 140 16.45 12.89 17.95
CA GLN A 140 15.00 12.95 18.01
C GLN A 140 14.62 14.40 17.75
N ASP A 141 14.25 14.68 16.51
CA ASP A 141 13.65 15.96 16.18
C ASP A 141 12.18 15.89 16.60
N THR A 142 11.69 16.91 17.29
CA THR A 142 10.29 16.99 17.69
C THR A 142 9.38 17.35 16.52
N SER A 143 9.97 17.76 15.38
CA SER A 143 9.24 18.06 14.16
C SER A 143 8.50 16.83 13.62
N THR A 144 7.30 17.05 13.10
CA THR A 144 6.51 16.02 12.42
C THR A 144 6.92 15.94 10.95
N LYS A 145 7.19 14.74 10.46
CA LYS A 145 7.45 14.49 9.03
C LYS A 145 6.17 14.75 8.24
N ASN A 146 6.32 15.32 7.05
CA ASN A 146 5.25 15.29 6.04
C ASN A 146 4.94 13.83 5.68
N LEU A 147 3.65 13.51 5.56
CA LEU A 147 3.18 12.16 5.25
C LEU A 147 3.74 11.61 3.93
N SER A 148 3.99 12.50 2.96
CA SER A 148 4.63 12.18 1.68
C SER A 148 6.06 11.65 1.81
N LYS A 149 6.74 11.89 2.95
CA LYS A 149 8.09 11.39 3.23
C LYS A 149 8.09 9.98 3.85
N ILE A 150 6.92 9.44 4.22
CA ILE A 150 6.80 8.08 4.75
C ILE A 150 6.59 7.13 3.58
N ARG A 151 7.41 6.08 3.50
CA ARG A 151 7.29 5.08 2.44
C ARG A 151 5.98 4.33 2.58
N PHE A 152 5.37 3.94 1.46
CA PHE A 152 4.10 3.22 1.49
C PHE A 152 4.16 1.91 2.29
N SER A 153 5.28 1.18 2.25
CA SER A 153 5.51 -0.01 3.09
C SER A 153 5.37 0.29 4.58
N ASP A 154 5.88 1.45 5.00
CA ASP A 154 5.96 1.87 6.39
C ASP A 154 4.58 2.39 6.85
N LYS A 155 3.82 3.02 5.95
CA LYS A 155 2.40 3.34 6.18
C LYS A 155 1.60 2.06 6.47
N ILE A 156 1.82 0.99 5.71
CA ILE A 156 1.15 -0.31 5.93
C ILE A 156 1.51 -0.92 7.29
N ASP A 157 2.77 -0.82 7.71
CA ASP A 157 3.20 -1.25 9.05
C ASP A 157 2.59 -0.41 10.15
N CYS A 158 2.56 0.91 9.97
CA CYS A 158 1.92 1.84 10.89
C CYS A 158 0.46 1.44 11.11
N ILE A 159 -0.34 1.28 10.04
CA ILE A 159 -1.73 0.82 10.13
C ILE A 159 -1.84 -0.52 10.87
N GLY A 160 -1.00 -1.50 10.53
CA GLY A 160 -1.02 -2.81 11.18
C GLY A 160 -0.77 -2.74 12.68
N ASN A 161 0.22 -1.96 13.09
CA ASN A 161 0.61 -1.77 14.49
C ASN A 161 -0.42 -0.95 15.26
N THR A 162 -0.99 0.09 14.65
CA THR A 162 -2.09 0.88 15.25
C THR A 162 -3.30 0.01 15.55
N LEU A 163 -3.70 -0.88 14.64
CA LEU A 163 -4.82 -1.79 14.88
C LEU A 163 -4.55 -2.78 16.02
N ILE A 164 -3.28 -3.09 16.31
CA ILE A 164 -2.88 -3.92 17.46
C ILE A 164 -2.93 -3.10 18.75
N GLU A 165 -2.41 -1.86 18.73
CA GLU A 165 -2.50 -0.91 19.85
C GLU A 165 -3.97 -0.73 20.28
N LEU A 166 -4.84 -0.41 19.34
CA LEU A 166 -6.27 -0.19 19.60
C LEU A 166 -7.00 -1.48 20.04
N ASP A 167 -6.59 -2.67 19.59
CA ASP A 167 -7.16 -3.94 20.11
C ASP A 167 -6.78 -4.18 21.58
N LYS A 168 -5.59 -3.74 22.01
CA LYS A 168 -5.14 -3.82 23.41
C LYS A 168 -5.90 -2.84 24.30
N GLU A 169 -6.14 -1.62 23.81
CA GLU A 169 -6.94 -0.61 24.53
C GLU A 169 -8.39 -1.06 24.77
N LYS A 170 -8.95 -1.89 23.86
CA LYS A 170 -10.29 -2.47 24.01
C LYS A 170 -10.34 -3.66 25.00
N ASN A 171 -9.28 -3.94 25.75
CA ASN A 171 -9.18 -5.01 26.76
C ASN A 171 -9.62 -6.40 26.25
N TYR A 172 -9.38 -6.71 24.97
CA TYR A 172 -9.64 -8.05 24.45
C TYR A 172 -8.63 -9.07 24.99
N ASN A 173 -9.10 -10.31 25.21
CA ASN A 173 -8.18 -11.39 25.59
C ASN A 173 -7.10 -11.66 24.52
N GLU A 174 -5.94 -12.15 24.97
CA GLU A 174 -4.78 -12.36 24.10
C GLU A 174 -5.08 -13.28 22.92
N LYS A 175 -5.90 -14.32 23.14
CA LYS A 175 -6.30 -15.27 22.08
C LYS A 175 -7.03 -14.55 20.94
N LYS A 176 -7.95 -13.63 21.24
CA LYS A 176 -8.69 -12.83 20.26
C LYS A 176 -7.77 -11.84 19.55
N VAL A 177 -6.88 -11.16 20.28
CA VAL A 177 -5.89 -10.24 19.70
C VAL A 177 -4.97 -10.98 18.73
N ASN A 178 -4.42 -12.12 19.12
CA ASN A 178 -3.53 -12.93 18.27
C ASN A 178 -4.25 -13.46 17.02
N ARG A 179 -5.50 -13.92 17.15
CA ARG A 179 -6.31 -14.34 16.00
C ARG A 179 -6.52 -13.19 15.00
N ARG A 180 -6.86 -12.00 15.50
CA ARG A 180 -7.05 -10.80 14.66
C ARG A 180 -5.74 -10.38 14.00
N LYS A 181 -4.65 -10.31 14.76
CA LYS A 181 -3.29 -10.03 14.26
C LYS A 181 -2.90 -10.97 13.11
N ASN A 182 -3.11 -12.28 13.27
CA ASN A 182 -2.79 -13.28 12.24
C ASN A 182 -3.65 -13.15 10.97
N ARG A 183 -4.92 -12.76 11.11
CA ARG A 183 -5.78 -12.49 9.95
C ARG A 183 -5.32 -11.23 9.20
N ARG A 184 -5.03 -10.15 9.93
CA ARG A 184 -4.58 -8.87 9.35
C ARG A 184 -3.21 -9.01 8.69
N SER A 185 -2.28 -9.72 9.31
CA SER A 185 -0.91 -9.88 8.79
C SER A 185 -0.88 -10.52 7.40
N LYS A 186 -1.81 -11.45 7.10
CA LYS A 186 -1.95 -12.04 5.75
C LYS A 186 -2.33 -10.99 4.70
N VAL A 187 -3.25 -10.08 5.04
CA VAL A 187 -3.68 -8.99 4.14
C VAL A 187 -2.55 -8.00 3.94
N LEU A 188 -1.93 -7.52 5.03
CA LEU A 188 -0.84 -6.54 5.00
C LEU A 188 0.40 -7.09 4.27
N LYS A 189 0.79 -8.35 4.51
CA LYS A 189 1.89 -9.01 3.77
C LYS A 189 1.58 -9.13 2.28
N GLY A 190 0.30 -9.34 1.92
CA GLY A 190 -0.12 -9.34 0.53
C GLY A 190 0.04 -8.00 -0.14
N ILE A 191 -0.37 -6.92 0.53
CA ILE A 191 -0.18 -5.55 0.04
C ILE A 191 1.30 -5.24 -0.12
N LYS A 192 2.14 -5.55 0.87
CA LYS A 192 3.59 -5.35 0.79
C LYS A 192 4.26 -6.08 -0.37
N THR A 193 3.80 -7.29 -0.69
CA THR A 193 4.29 -8.02 -1.86
C THR A 193 3.97 -7.28 -3.16
N LEU A 194 2.78 -6.66 -3.24
CA LEU A 194 2.37 -5.89 -4.41
C LEU A 194 3.09 -4.52 -4.48
N ILE A 195 3.39 -3.89 -3.33
CA ILE A 195 4.19 -2.67 -3.27
C ILE A 195 5.56 -2.88 -3.91
N TYR A 196 6.17 -4.06 -3.72
CA TYR A 196 7.40 -4.42 -4.41
C TYR A 196 7.22 -4.32 -5.93
N TYR A 197 6.16 -4.90 -6.50
CA TYR A 197 5.94 -4.82 -7.95
C TYR A 197 5.63 -3.39 -8.43
N ARG A 198 4.84 -2.62 -7.67
CA ARG A 198 4.57 -1.20 -7.99
C ARG A 198 5.85 -0.38 -8.03
N ASN A 199 6.73 -0.55 -7.04
CA ASN A 199 7.96 0.23 -6.94
C ASN A 199 9.01 -0.22 -7.97
N ASN A 200 8.98 -1.48 -8.40
CA ASN A 200 9.88 -2.04 -9.40
C ASN A 200 9.27 -2.04 -10.81
N ILE A 201 8.25 -1.21 -11.06
CA ILE A 201 7.62 -1.11 -12.38
C ILE A 201 8.47 -0.31 -13.39
N HIS A 202 9.54 0.33 -12.91
CA HIS A 202 10.53 1.02 -13.71
C HIS A 202 11.30 0.05 -14.61
N LEU A 203 11.50 0.42 -15.87
CA LEU A 203 12.12 -0.42 -16.90
C LEU A 203 13.50 -0.96 -16.47
N SER A 204 14.31 -0.14 -15.81
CA SER A 204 15.63 -0.55 -15.30
C SER A 204 15.56 -1.70 -14.28
N HIS A 205 14.53 -1.73 -13.44
CA HIS A 205 14.32 -2.82 -12.49
C HIS A 205 13.81 -4.09 -13.18
N GLU A 206 13.01 -3.96 -14.23
CA GLU A 206 12.53 -5.12 -15.00
C GLU A 206 13.64 -5.77 -15.81
N LEU A 207 14.56 -4.97 -16.36
CA LEU A 207 15.69 -5.49 -17.13
C LEU A 207 16.75 -6.19 -16.26
N THR A 208 16.79 -5.91 -14.96
CA THR A 208 17.82 -6.42 -14.04
C THR A 208 17.32 -7.51 -13.10
N ASN A 209 16.02 -7.65 -12.89
CA ASN A 209 15.43 -8.64 -11.99
C ASN A 209 14.59 -9.67 -12.75
N ASN A 210 14.86 -10.96 -12.52
CA ASN A 210 14.09 -12.09 -13.06
C ASN A 210 12.70 -12.28 -12.40
N LYS A 211 12.21 -11.30 -11.64
CA LYS A 211 10.97 -11.42 -10.86
C LYS A 211 9.93 -10.44 -11.35
N HIS A 212 9.02 -10.95 -12.18
CA HIS A 212 7.93 -10.16 -12.75
C HIS A 212 6.61 -10.42 -12.04
N ALA A 213 5.74 -9.41 -12.04
CA ALA A 213 4.38 -9.57 -11.57
C ALA A 213 3.60 -10.48 -12.53
N THR A 214 2.72 -11.31 -11.99
CA THR A 214 1.90 -12.23 -12.76
C THR A 214 0.43 -11.80 -12.76
N LEU A 215 -0.39 -12.39 -13.63
CA LEU A 215 -1.85 -12.23 -13.60
C LEU A 215 -2.46 -12.62 -12.22
N LYS A 216 -1.81 -13.53 -11.50
CA LYS A 216 -2.22 -13.88 -10.13
C LYS A 216 -2.00 -12.71 -9.16
N ASP A 217 -0.93 -11.93 -9.35
CA ASP A 217 -0.64 -10.75 -8.54
C ASP A 217 -1.61 -9.60 -8.83
N SER A 218 -1.98 -9.37 -10.10
CA SER A 218 -2.99 -8.37 -10.45
C SER A 218 -4.37 -8.69 -9.87
N LYS A 219 -4.81 -9.96 -9.98
CA LYS A 219 -6.03 -10.48 -9.32
C LYS A 219 -5.94 -10.37 -7.79
N ARG A 220 -4.74 -10.53 -7.22
CA ARG A 220 -4.50 -10.35 -5.78
C ARG A 220 -4.65 -8.88 -5.37
N ALA A 221 -4.25 -7.92 -6.20
CA ALA A 221 -4.41 -6.49 -5.90
C ALA A 221 -5.88 -6.12 -5.64
N TYR A 222 -6.79 -6.53 -6.53
CA TYR A 222 -8.23 -6.38 -6.33
C TYR A 222 -8.73 -6.98 -5.00
N LYS A 223 -8.32 -8.22 -4.69
CA LYS A 223 -8.69 -8.89 -3.44
C LYS A 223 -8.11 -8.17 -2.21
N CYS A 224 -6.88 -7.69 -2.31
CA CYS A 224 -6.22 -6.94 -1.25
C CYS A 224 -6.95 -5.64 -0.94
N THR A 225 -7.42 -4.89 -1.95
CA THR A 225 -8.20 -3.66 -1.74
C THR A 225 -9.50 -3.94 -0.98
N LYS A 226 -10.28 -4.96 -1.39
CA LYS A 226 -11.51 -5.35 -0.67
C LYS A 226 -11.22 -5.81 0.76
N ASN A 227 -10.20 -6.66 0.92
CA ASN A 227 -9.83 -7.19 2.24
C ASN A 227 -9.28 -6.11 3.16
N PHE A 228 -8.52 -5.13 2.63
CA PHE A 228 -8.04 -3.99 3.37
C PHE A 228 -9.22 -3.14 3.86
N SER A 229 -10.15 -2.79 2.97
CA SER A 229 -11.33 -2.03 3.36
C SER A 229 -12.16 -2.75 4.43
N ALA A 230 -12.46 -4.04 4.23
CA ALA A 230 -13.20 -4.82 5.20
C ALA A 230 -12.45 -4.95 6.53
N MET A 231 -11.12 -5.06 6.50
CA MET A 231 -10.29 -5.10 7.71
C MET A 231 -10.43 -3.81 8.54
N ILE A 232 -10.45 -2.64 7.89
CA ILE A 232 -10.57 -1.34 8.55
C ILE A 232 -12.01 -1.09 9.03
N ASN A 233 -13.03 -1.35 8.20
CA ASN A 233 -14.45 -1.19 8.56
C ASN A 233 -14.90 -2.06 9.74
N ASN A 234 -14.22 -3.20 9.98
CA ASN A 234 -14.51 -4.03 11.15
C ASN A 234 -13.90 -3.47 12.44
N PHE A 235 -13.18 -2.36 12.36
CA PHE A 235 -12.41 -1.79 13.45
C PHE A 235 -12.88 -0.41 13.88
N VAL A 236 -13.04 0.47 12.88
CA VAL A 236 -13.64 1.81 12.97
C VAL A 236 -15.15 1.66 13.03
#